data_AF-A0A1I5AWP4-F1
#
_entry.id   AF-A0A1I5AWP4-F1
#
_cell.length_a   1.000
_cell.length_b   1.000
_cell.length_c   1.000
_cell.angle_alpha   90.00
_cell.angle_beta   90.00
_cell.angle_gamma   90.00
#
_symmetry.space_group_name_H-M   'P 1'
#
loop_
_entity.id
_entity.type
_entity.pdbx_description
1 polymer ?
#
loop_
_entity_poly.entity_id
_entity_poly.type
_entity_poly.pdbx_seq_one_letter_code
_entity_poly.pdbx_strand_id
1 'polypeptide(L)' 'MYEVLSRHLTSEGVVTYTRCACGRLQMRVQRFEPGPVVSAGRDGASGAKLG' A
#
# COMPACT_ATOMS: atom_id res chain seq x y z
N MET A 1 10.78 -12.72 4.66
CA MET A 1 9.93 -12.25 3.55
C MET A 1 8.51 -12.06 4.07
N TYR A 2 7.85 -10.97 3.70
CA TYR A 2 6.47 -10.67 4.08
C TYR A 2 5.63 -10.58 2.81
N GLU A 3 4.53 -11.33 2.77
CA GLU A 3 3.54 -11.30 1.69
C GLU A 3 2.38 -10.39 2.08
N VAL A 4 1.89 -9.57 1.14
CA VAL A 4 0.72 -8.71 1.37
C VAL A 4 -0.54 -9.52 1.14
N LEU A 5 -1.38 -9.64 2.17
CA LEU A 5 -2.65 -10.35 2.10
C LEU A 5 -3.77 -9.46 1.59
N SER A 6 -3.86 -8.24 2.13
CA SER A 6 -4.90 -7.29 1.76
C SER A 6 -4.46 -5.85 1.99
N ARG A 7 -5.08 -4.94 1.24
CA ARG A 7 -4.92 -3.50 1.37
C ARG A 7 -6.31 -2.86 1.37
N HIS A 8 -6.59 -2.07 2.40
CA HIS A 8 -7.86 -1.40 2.56
C HIS A 8 -7.62 0.10 2.68
N LEU A 9 -8.29 0.87 1.83
CA LEU A 9 -8.36 2.32 1.94
C LEU A 9 -9.38 2.68 3.02
N THR A 10 -8.99 3.50 3.98
CA THR A 10 -9.86 4.06 5.02
C THR A 10 -9.72 5.57 5.03
N SER A 11 -10.56 6.28 5.77
CA SER A 11 -10.49 7.75 5.86
C SER A 11 -9.18 8.25 6.48
N GLU A 12 -8.52 7.42 7.31
CA GLU A 12 -7.28 7.78 7.99
C GLU A 12 -6.02 7.42 7.19
N GLY A 13 -6.13 6.53 6.20
CA GLY A 13 -4.97 6.05 5.45
C GLY A 13 -5.21 4.71 4.77
N VAL A 14 -4.11 4.01 4.47
CA VAL A 14 -4.12 2.65 3.93
C VAL A 14 -3.73 1.67 5.01
N VAL A 15 -4.62 0.72 5.31
CA VAL A 15 -4.34 -0.42 6.17
C VAL A 15 -3.83 -1.57 5.31
N THR A 16 -2.65 -2.09 5.61
CA THR A 16 -2.04 -3.23 4.92
C THR A 16 -1.81 -4.37 5.91
N TYR A 17 -2.35 -5.54 5.58
CA TYR A 17 -2.08 -6.78 6.31
C TYR A 17 -1.02 -7.58 5.57
N THR A 18 0.00 -8.00 6.29
CA THR A 18 1.08 -8.84 5.74
C THR A 18 1.28 -10.08 6.59
N ARG A 19 1.73 -11.16 5.95
CA ARG A 19 2.09 -12.42 6.61
C ARG A 19 3.53 -12.75 6.32
N CYS A 20 4.29 -12.99 7.38
CA CYS A 20 5.64 -13.52 7.25
C CYS A 20 5.58 -14.98 6.78
N ALA A 21 6.61 -15.45 6.10
CA ALA A 21 6.78 -16.87 5.80
C ALA A 21 6.69 -17.77 7.06
N CYS A 22 7.06 -17.26 8.24
CA CYS A 22 6.91 -17.97 9.51
C CYS A 22 5.48 -17.99 10.09
N GLY A 23 4.52 -17.38 9.39
CA GLY A 23 3.11 -17.35 9.78
C GLY A 23 2.67 -16.15 10.63
N ARG A 24 3.60 -15.31 11.07
CA ARG A 24 3.27 -14.11 11.86
C ARG A 24 2.52 -13.08 11.01
N LEU A 25 1.35 -12.65 11.49
CA LEU A 25 0.59 -11.56 10.89
C LEU A 25 1.14 -10.21 11.39
N GLN A 26 1.27 -9.25 10.48
CA GLN A 26 1.56 -7.86 10.80
C GLN A 26 0.55 -6.93 10.13
N MET A 27 0.06 -5.96 10.90
CA MET A 27 -0.77 -4.87 10.43
C MET A 27 0.06 -3.59 10.37
N ARG A 28 0.04 -2.91 9.23
CA ARG A 28 0.69 -1.61 9.05
C ARG A 28 -0.34 -0.60 8.57
N VAL A 29 -0.39 0.54 9.24
CA VAL A 29 -1.21 1.69 8.84
C VAL A 29 -0.28 2.73 8.24
N GLN A 30 -0.50 3.05 6.97
CA GLN A 30 0.11 4.21 6.33
C GLN A 30 -0.91 5.33 6.39
N ARG A 31 -0.73 6.26 7.35
CA ARG A 31 -1.64 7.39 7.51
C ARG A 31 -1.53 8.32 6.31
N PHE A 32 -2.63 9.00 6.00
CA PHE A 32 -2.55 10.18 5.18
C PHE A 32 -1.89 11.27 6.00
N GLU A 33 -0.65 11.61 5.64
CA GLU A 33 -0.06 12.85 6.11
C GLU A 33 -0.85 14.01 5.49
N PRO A 34 -1.06 15.12 6.23
CA PRO A 34 -1.59 16.36 5.66
C PRO A 34 -0.53 16.98 4.73
N GLY A 35 -0.29 16.35 3.59
CA GLY A 35 0.49 16.86 2.48
C GLY A 35 -0.44 17.50 1.44
N PRO A 36 0.10 18.30 0.50
CA PRO A 36 -0.70 18.83 -0.59
C PRO A 36 -1.40 17.68 -1.33
N VAL A 37 -2.73 17.74 -1.38
CA VAL A 37 -3.57 16.77 -2.08
C VAL A 37 -3.27 16.83 -3.58
N VAL A 38 -2.40 15.94 -4.05
CA VAL A 38 -2.12 15.76 -5.47
C VAL A 38 -3.18 14.81 -6.04
N SER A 39 -4.10 15.34 -6.82
CA SER A 39 -5.01 14.52 -7.61
C SER A 39 -4.18 13.77 -8.65
N ALA A 40 -4.12 12.44 -8.54
CA ALA A 40 -3.55 11.60 -9.59
C ALA A 40 -4.48 11.68 -10.81
N GLY A 41 -4.14 12.54 -11.76
CA GLY A 41 -4.60 12.39 -13.14
C GLY A 41 -4.21 11.00 -13.62
N ARG A 42 -5.16 10.25 -14.19
CA ARG A 42 -4.84 9.00 -14.86
C ARG A 42 -4.06 9.32 -16.14
N ASP A 43 -2.75 9.45 -16.02
CA ASP A 43 -1.85 9.23 -17.15
C ASP A 43 -1.51 7.73 -17.15
N GLY A 44 -2.10 7.02 -18.11
CA GLY A 44 -2.01 5.58 -18.21
C GLY A 44 -0.62 5.08 -18.61
N ALA A 45 -0.39 3.79 -18.30
CA ALA A 45 0.72 2.95 -18.80
C ALA A 45 2.11 3.32 -18.21
N SER A 46 2.98 2.41 -17.76
CA SER A 46 3.19 1.00 -18.06
C SER A 46 3.97 0.36 -16.90
N GLY A 47 3.86 -0.96 -16.77
CA GLY A 47 4.65 -1.74 -15.81
C GLY A 47 6.15 -1.53 -15.98
N ALA A 48 6.82 -1.18 -14.88
CA ALA A 48 8.26 -1.17 -14.80
C ALA A 48 8.78 -2.61 -14.72
N LYS A 49 9.26 -3.13 -15.85
CA LYS A 49 10.31 -4.16 -15.90
C LYS A 49 11.57 -3.42 -16.35
N LEU A 50 12.52 -3.20 -15.44
CA LEU A 50 13.87 -2.78 -15.79
C LEU A 50 14.65 -4.04 -16.17
N GLY A 51 15.00 -4.13 -17.46
CA GLY A 51 15.98 -5.04 -18.03
C GLY A 51 16.93 -4.22 -18.89
#